data_AF-A0A537PMI5-F1
#
_entry.id   AF-A0A537PMI5-F1
#
_cell.length_a   1.000
_cell.length_b   1.000
_cell.length_c   1.000
_cell.angle_alpha   90.00
_cell.angle_beta   90.00
_cell.angle_gamma   90.00
#
_symmetry.space_group_name_H-M   'P 1'
#
loop_
_entity.id
_entity.type
_entity.pdbx_description
1 polymer ?
#
loop_
_entity_poly.entity_id
_entity_poly.type
_entity_poly.pdbx_seq_one_letter_code
_entity_poly.pdbx_strand_id
1 'polypeptide(L)' 'IWQWLTYGAALENGVKIDDDFFERALEEEMARVKREVGPRAYASGRFPDAIGLFRKLSLAEKFEEFLTIPAYPLIV' A
#
# COMPACT_ATOMS: atom_id res chain seq x y z
N ILE A 1 -1.51 3.06 -8.73
CA ILE A 1 -1.65 3.77 -7.44
C ILE A 1 -0.75 5.00 -7.41
N TRP A 2 0.59 4.85 -7.37
CA TRP A 2 1.51 5.99 -7.45
C TRP A 2 1.13 7.00 -8.54
N GLN A 3 1.01 6.53 -9.79
CA GLN A 3 0.62 7.39 -10.91
C GLN A 3 -0.74 8.09 -10.70
N TRP A 4 -1.70 7.40 -10.08
CA TRP A 4 -3.02 7.96 -9.83
C TRP A 4 -2.98 9.06 -8.77
N LEU A 5 -2.16 8.87 -7.71
CA LEU A 5 -1.91 9.87 -6.68
C LEU A 5 -1.15 11.07 -7.26
N THR A 6 -0.05 10.82 -7.99
CA THR A 6 0.79 11.86 -8.60
C THR A 6 0.03 12.74 -9.58
N TYR A 7 -0.86 12.17 -10.39
CA TYR A 7 -1.61 12.91 -11.42
C TYR A 7 -3.07 13.21 -11.01
N GLY A 8 -3.48 12.89 -9.79
CA GLY A 8 -4.82 13.16 -9.28
C GLY A 8 -5.93 12.53 -10.10
N ALA A 9 -5.77 11.25 -10.47
CA ALA A 9 -6.76 10.50 -11.24
C ALA A 9 -8.09 10.41 -10.48
N ALA A 10 -9.19 10.35 -11.23
CA ALA A 10 -10.53 10.14 -10.68
C ALA A 10 -11.00 8.71 -10.96
N LEU A 11 -11.70 8.13 -9.99
CA LEU A 11 -12.45 6.89 -10.17
C LEU A 11 -13.66 7.13 -11.09
N GLU A 12 -14.27 6.05 -11.57
CA GLU A 12 -15.47 6.11 -12.44
C GLU A 12 -16.65 6.85 -11.79
N ASN A 13 -16.72 6.86 -10.45
CA ASN A 13 -17.72 7.60 -9.68
C ASN A 13 -17.35 9.07 -9.43
N GLY A 14 -16.26 9.57 -10.00
CA GLY A 14 -15.79 10.95 -9.89
C GLY A 14 -14.98 11.27 -8.63
N VAL A 15 -14.76 10.30 -7.74
CA VAL A 15 -13.92 10.49 -6.54
C VAL A 15 -12.46 10.60 -6.95
N LYS A 16 -11.77 11.66 -6.50
CA LYS A 16 -10.33 11.83 -6.73
C LYS A 16 -9.52 10.89 -5.85
N ILE A 17 -8.45 10.35 -6.42
CA ILE A 17 -7.48 9.54 -5.71
C ILE A 17 -6.41 10.51 -5.17
N ASP A 18 -6.56 10.88 -3.91
CA ASP A 18 -5.58 11.64 -3.12
C ASP A 18 -4.99 10.77 -1.99
N ASP A 19 -4.04 11.31 -1.24
CA ASP A 19 -3.33 10.59 -0.18
C ASP A 19 -4.31 10.09 0.90
N ASP A 20 -5.28 10.92 1.30
CA ASP A 20 -6.32 10.55 2.27
C ASP A 20 -7.19 9.38 1.78
N PHE A 21 -7.57 9.39 0.50
CA PHE A 21 -8.29 8.29 -0.12
C PHE A 21 -7.45 7.01 -0.10
N PHE A 22 -6.16 7.10 -0.44
CA PHE A 22 -5.26 5.95 -0.43
C PHE A 22 -5.07 5.35 0.96
N GLU A 23 -4.84 6.18 1.99
CA GLU A 23 -4.65 5.71 3.37
C GLU A 23 -5.89 4.97 3.88
N ARG A 24 -7.07 5.53 3.64
CA ARG A 24 -8.35 4.90 4.00
C ARG A 24 -8.54 3.56 3.29
N ALA A 25 -8.32 3.53 1.97
CA ALA A 25 -8.44 2.32 1.18
C ALA A 25 -7.44 1.24 1.66
N LEU A 26 -6.20 1.63 1.99
CA LEU A 26 -5.19 0.73 2.50
C LEU A 26 -5.61 0.10 3.83
N GLU A 27 -6.14 0.90 4.78
CA GLU A 27 -6.63 0.39 6.07
C GLU A 27 -7.79 -0.59 5.88
N GLU A 28 -8.79 -0.22 5.07
CA GLU A 28 -9.98 -1.03 4.81
C GLU A 28 -9.62 -2.38 4.17
N GLU A 29 -8.73 -2.38 3.18
CA GLU A 29 -8.28 -3.59 2.49
C GLU A 29 -7.40 -4.46 3.40
N MET A 30 -6.52 -3.87 4.21
CA MET A 30 -5.73 -4.66 5.17
C MET A 30 -6.60 -5.30 6.26
N ALA A 31 -7.69 -4.65 6.66
CA ALA A 31 -8.68 -5.25 7.55
C ALA A 31 -9.40 -6.44 6.90
N ARG A 32 -9.68 -6.39 5.59
CA ARG A 32 -10.22 -7.53 4.81
C ARG A 32 -9.21 -8.67 4.73
N VAL A 33 -7.98 -8.38 4.34
CA VAL A 33 -6.89 -9.37 4.27
C VAL A 33 -6.72 -10.09 5.59
N LYS A 34 -6.71 -9.37 6.72
CA LYS A 34 -6.61 -9.98 8.06
C LYS A 34 -7.74 -10.97 8.36
N ARG A 35 -8.95 -10.73 7.85
CA ARG A 35 -10.09 -11.65 7.97
C ARG A 35 -9.93 -12.87 7.07
N GLU A 36 -9.45 -12.68 5.84
CA GLU A 36 -9.28 -13.74 4.84
C GLU A 36 -8.14 -14.71 5.19
N VAL A 37 -6.97 -14.18 5.57
CA VAL A 37 -5.81 -15.01 5.94
C VAL A 37 -5.92 -15.58 7.36
N GLY A 38 -6.79 -14.99 8.18
CA GLY A 38 -6.98 -15.33 9.58
C GLY A 38 -5.90 -14.77 10.51
N PRO A 39 -6.23 -14.61 11.82
CA PRO A 39 -5.39 -13.90 12.78
C PRO A 39 -4.02 -14.55 12.99
N ARG A 40 -3.93 -15.89 12.89
CA ARG A 40 -2.67 -16.62 13.10
C ARG A 40 -1.67 -16.37 11.97
N ALA A 41 -2.10 -16.52 10.71
CA ALA A 41 -1.24 -16.28 9.55
C ALA A 41 -0.86 -14.80 9.45
N TYR A 42 -1.80 -13.90 9.77
CA TYR A 42 -1.54 -12.47 9.82
C TYR A 42 -0.48 -12.12 10.89
N ALA A 43 -0.60 -12.68 12.10
CA ALA A 43 0.34 -12.41 13.18
C ALA A 43 1.72 -13.04 12.96
N SER A 44 1.80 -14.19 12.28
CA SER A 44 3.09 -14.83 11.94
C SER A 44 3.75 -14.23 10.70
N GLY A 45 3.00 -13.49 9.89
CA GLY A 45 3.49 -12.85 8.68
C GLY A 45 4.12 -11.49 8.95
N ARG A 46 4.86 -10.98 7.97
CA ARG A 46 5.46 -9.63 7.99
C ARG A 46 4.52 -8.59 7.37
N PHE A 47 3.23 -8.66 7.68
CA PHE A 47 2.23 -7.74 7.15
C PHE A 47 2.53 -6.27 7.50
N PRO A 48 2.93 -5.91 8.74
CA PRO A 48 3.28 -4.53 9.05
C PRO A 48 4.41 -3.98 8.16
N ASP A 49 5.46 -4.77 7.94
CA ASP A 49 6.59 -4.38 7.08
C ASP A 49 6.15 -4.23 5.62
N ALA A 50 5.36 -5.19 5.12
CA ALA A 50 4.84 -5.18 3.75
C ALA A 50 3.92 -3.97 3.50
N ILE A 51 3.03 -3.67 4.44
CA ILE A 51 2.15 -2.49 4.39
C ILE A 51 3.00 -1.22 4.38
N GLY A 52 3.97 -1.11 5.27
CA GLY A 52 4.85 0.06 5.36
C GLY A 52 5.64 0.30 4.08
N LEU A 53 6.20 -0.76 3.49
CA LEU A 53 6.90 -0.69 2.21
C LEU A 53 5.97 -0.28 1.07
N PHE A 54 4.78 -0.89 0.98
CA PHE A 54 3.81 -0.59 -0.06
C PHE A 54 3.29 0.86 0.02
N ARG A 55 3.01 1.33 1.24
CA ARG A 55 2.64 2.72 1.53
C ARG A 55 3.74 3.68 1.08
N LYS A 56 4.98 3.42 1.46
CA LYS A 56 6.15 4.22 1.08
C LYS A 56 6.30 4.32 -0.44
N LEU A 57 6.19 3.20 -1.16
CA LEU A 57 6.31 3.17 -2.62
C LEU A 57 5.15 3.91 -3.32
N SER A 58 3.95 3.82 -2.76
CA SER A 58 2.75 4.41 -3.34
C SER A 58 2.71 5.94 -3.17
N LEU A 59 3.22 6.46 -2.06
CA LEU A 59 3.24 7.89 -1.71
C LEU A 59 4.61 8.57 -1.98
N ALA A 60 5.55 7.85 -2.59
CA ALA A 60 6.87 8.42 -2.86
C ALA A 60 6.76 9.60 -3.83
N GLU A 61 7.52 10.68 -3.61
CA GLU A 61 7.58 11.81 -4.56
C GLU A 61 8.16 11.37 -5.92
N LYS A 62 9.12 10.44 -5.88
CA LYS A 62 9.75 9.85 -7.07
C LYS A 62 9.36 8.40 -7.19
N PHE A 63 9.07 7.98 -8.42
CA PHE A 63 8.81 6.59 -8.71
C PHE A 63 10.10 5.77 -8.63
N GLU A 64 10.14 4.81 -7.72
CA GLU A 64 11.23 3.84 -7.63
C GLU A 64 11.14 2.87 -8.82
N GLU A 65 12.25 2.67 -9.53
CA GLU A 65 12.28 1.80 -10.72
C GLU A 65 11.93 0.34 -10.40
N PHE A 66 12.34 -0.12 -9.21
CA PHE A 66 12.07 -1.48 -8.75
C PHE A 66 11.71 -1.50 -7.27
N LEU A 67 10.59 -2.14 -6.94
CA LEU A 67 10.16 -2.35 -5.55
C LEU A 67 11.21 -3.12 -4.72
N THR A 68 12.05 -3.91 -5.39
CA THR A 68 13.08 -4.73 -4.73
C THR A 68 14.19 -3.88 -4.13
N ILE A 69 14.49 -2.70 -4.66
CA ILE A 69 15.55 -1.82 -4.13
C ILE A 69 15.27 -1.45 -2.66
N PRO A 70 14.10 -0.89 -2.30
CA PRO A 70 13.76 -0.63 -0.90
C PRO A 70 13.34 -1.88 -0.12
N ALA A 71 12.92 -2.96 -0.79
CA ALA A 71 12.55 -4.21 -0.11
C ALA A 71 13.76 -5.03 0.34
N TYR A 72 14.85 -5.02 -0.43
CA TYR A 72 16.01 -5.89 -0.22
C TYR A 72 16.64 -5.73 1.17
N PRO A 73 16.82 -4.50 1.72
CA PRO A 73 17.31 -4.31 3.09
C PRO A 73 16.40 -4.89 4.17
N LEU A 74 15.13 -5.18 3.88
CA LEU A 74 14.19 -5.76 4.82
C LEU A 74 14.30 -7.29 4.87
N ILE A 75 15.01 -7.92 3.93
CA ILE A 75 15.26 -9.36 3.90
C ILE A 75 16.51 -9.60 4.75
N VAL A 76 16.32 -10.17 5.94
CA VAL A 76 17.39 -10.56 6.87
C VAL A 76 17.66 -12.04 6.73
#